data_AF-A0A843DAF3-F1
#
_entry.id   AF-A0A843DAF3-F1
#
_cell.length_a   1.000
_cell.length_b   1.000
_cell.length_c   1.000
_cell.angle_alpha   90.00
_cell.angle_beta   90.00
_cell.angle_gamma   90.00
#
_symmetry.space_group_name_H-M   'P 1'
#
loop_
_entity.id
_entity.type
_entity.pdbx_description
1 polymer ?
#
loop_
_entity_poly.entity_id
_entity_poly.type
_entity_poly.pdbx_seq_one_letter_code
_entity_poly.pdbx_strand_id
1 'polypeptide(L)'
;MYEIRIHSRGGQGGVTAARMMASAAVKDGKFATACPFYGAERRGAPIVSFVRIDDAPVRIYSQIRKPDMIIVLDPTVMETVDVLDGLKEGGSIFINTHEDIEFPPQYKVYKADLTGIALSKNLVVAG
;
A
#
# COMPACT_ATOMS: atom_id res chain seq x y z
N MET A 1 10.13 -1.68 -14.23
CA MET A 1 9.03 -2.08 -13.31
C MET A 1 9.21 -1.49 -11.92
N TYR A 2 8.21 -0.75 -11.47
CA TYR A 2 8.07 -0.24 -10.10
C TYR A 2 7.03 -1.08 -9.34
N GLU A 3 7.38 -1.57 -8.16
CA GLU A 3 6.61 -2.54 -7.40
C GLU A 3 6.20 -1.96 -6.03
N ILE A 4 4.90 -1.95 -5.74
CA ILE A 4 4.33 -1.35 -4.53
C ILE A 4 3.58 -2.41 -3.73
N ARG A 5 3.84 -2.48 -2.42
CA ARG A 5 3.11 -3.34 -1.47
C ARG A 5 2.33 -2.49 -0.49
N ILE A 6 1.02 -2.66 -0.47
CA ILE A 6 0.09 -1.92 0.39
C ILE A 6 -0.36 -2.85 1.53
N HIS A 7 -0.11 -2.44 2.76
CA HIS A 7 -0.59 -3.06 3.98
C HIS A 7 -1.79 -2.27 4.53
N SER A 8 -2.88 -2.96 4.82
CA SER A 8 -4.14 -2.37 5.29
C SER A 8 -4.92 -3.36 6.14
N ARG A 9 -6.05 -2.96 6.70
CA ARG A 9 -7.04 -3.90 7.27
C ARG A 9 -8.26 -4.08 6.36
N GLY A 10 -8.91 -5.22 6.50
CA GLY A 10 -10.23 -5.49 5.91
C GLY A 10 -11.24 -4.38 6.20
N GLY A 11 -11.63 -3.65 5.16
CA GLY A 11 -12.56 -2.51 5.23
C GLY A 11 -11.93 -1.13 4.99
N GLN A 12 -10.59 -1.00 5.02
CA GLN A 12 -9.89 0.29 4.87
C GLN A 12 -9.60 0.69 3.41
N GLY A 13 -10.05 -0.10 2.44
CA GLY A 13 -9.93 0.24 1.02
C GLY A 13 -8.54 0.01 0.40
N GLY A 14 -7.63 -0.75 1.02
CA GLY A 14 -6.31 -1.05 0.43
C GLY A 14 -6.37 -1.68 -0.97
N VAL A 15 -7.33 -2.59 -1.19
CA VAL A 15 -7.57 -3.21 -2.51
C VAL A 15 -8.08 -2.18 -3.52
N THR A 16 -8.98 -1.29 -3.08
CA THR A 16 -9.53 -0.21 -3.92
C THR A 16 -8.43 0.78 -4.30
N ALA A 17 -7.59 1.18 -3.34
CA ALA A 17 -6.44 2.04 -3.57
C ALA A 17 -5.46 1.43 -4.60
N ALA A 18 -5.12 0.14 -4.48
CA ALA A 18 -4.29 -0.56 -5.46
C ALA A 18 -4.89 -0.52 -6.88
N ARG A 19 -6.19 -0.80 -7.01
CA ARG A 19 -6.91 -0.74 -8.30
C ARG A 19 -6.95 0.66 -8.88
N MET A 20 -7.20 1.68 -8.05
CA MET A 20 -7.19 3.07 -8.49
C MET A 20 -5.81 3.50 -8.98
N MET A 21 -4.74 3.09 -8.29
CA MET A 21 -3.37 3.39 -8.65
C MET A 21 -2.98 2.75 -9.99
N ALA A 22 -3.32 1.47 -10.20
CA ALA A 22 -3.10 0.81 -11.48
C ALA A 22 -3.94 1.45 -12.61
N SER A 23 -5.19 1.83 -12.34
CA SER A 23 -6.04 2.52 -13.32
C SER A 23 -5.47 3.89 -13.70
N ALA A 24 -4.95 4.66 -12.74
CA ALA A 24 -4.28 5.93 -13.01
C ALA A 24 -3.04 5.73 -13.89
N ALA A 25 -2.18 4.76 -13.55
CA ALA A 25 -1.00 4.46 -14.35
C ALA A 25 -1.34 4.07 -15.80
N VAL A 26 -2.41 3.29 -16.02
CA VAL A 26 -2.89 2.96 -17.37
C VAL A 26 -3.38 4.19 -18.13
N LYS A 27 -4.05 5.13 -17.45
CA LYS A 27 -4.46 6.41 -18.06
C LYS A 27 -3.25 7.28 -18.45
N ASP A 28 -2.14 7.16 -17.72
CA ASP A 28 -0.87 7.81 -18.03
C ASP A 28 -0.05 7.06 -19.12
N GLY A 29 -0.64 6.07 -19.79
CA GLY A 29 0.00 5.33 -20.88
C GLY A 29 0.99 4.25 -20.42
N LYS A 30 1.02 3.91 -19.13
CA LYS A 30 1.85 2.83 -18.59
C LYS A 30 1.09 1.49 -18.60
N PHE A 31 1.81 0.41 -18.33
CA PHE A 31 1.23 -0.91 -18.08
C PHE A 31 1.21 -1.16 -16.58
N ALA A 32 0.07 -1.57 -16.03
CA ALA A 32 -0.05 -1.83 -14.60
C ALA A 32 -0.89 -3.06 -14.28
N THR A 33 -0.54 -3.72 -13.18
CA THR A 33 -1.35 -4.77 -12.56
C THR A 33 -1.61 -4.44 -11.10
N ALA A 34 -2.79 -4.79 -10.61
CA ALA A 34 -3.15 -4.73 -9.20
C ALA A 34 -3.70 -6.08 -8.78
N CYS A 35 -3.08 -6.72 -7.79
CA CYS A 35 -3.57 -7.97 -7.23
C CYS A 35 -3.67 -7.89 -5.71
N PRO A 36 -4.83 -8.23 -5.11
CA PRO A 36 -4.91 -8.45 -3.69
C PRO A 36 -4.39 -9.84 -3.33
N PHE A 37 -3.88 -9.99 -2.12
CA PHE A 37 -3.67 -11.29 -1.50
C PHE A 37 -4.48 -11.37 -0.22
N TYR A 38 -5.30 -12.40 -0.14
CA TYR A 38 -6.17 -12.70 0.99
C TYR A 38 -5.69 -14.00 1.63
N GLY A 39 -5.42 -13.97 2.93
CA GLY A 39 -5.32 -15.19 3.74
C GLY A 39 -6.70 -15.75 4.09
N ALA A 40 -6.79 -16.49 5.19
CA ALA A 40 -8.07 -16.91 5.80
C ALA A 40 -8.73 -15.73 6.54
N GLU A 41 -9.06 -14.66 5.83
CA GLU A 41 -9.32 -13.36 6.45
C GLU A 41 -10.79 -13.07 6.79
N ARG A 42 -10.97 -12.36 7.91
CA ARG A 42 -12.22 -11.79 8.45
C ARG A 42 -12.14 -10.26 8.44
N ARG A 43 -13.27 -9.55 8.65
CA ARG A 43 -13.27 -8.07 8.78
C ARG A 43 -12.21 -7.63 9.82
N GLY A 44 -11.41 -6.62 9.49
CA GLY A 44 -10.30 -6.15 10.33
C GLY A 44 -9.00 -6.95 10.28
N ALA A 45 -8.93 -8.08 9.57
CA ALA A 45 -7.67 -8.80 9.38
C ALA A 45 -6.68 -8.01 8.50
N PRO A 46 -5.35 -8.20 8.67
CA PRO A 46 -4.34 -7.60 7.79
C PRO A 46 -4.49 -8.09 6.36
N ILE A 47 -4.71 -7.16 5.42
CA ILE A 47 -4.75 -7.38 3.97
C ILE A 47 -3.48 -6.82 3.35
N VAL A 48 -2.90 -7.57 2.41
CA VAL A 48 -1.83 -7.09 1.54
C VAL A 48 -2.34 -6.95 0.11
N SER A 49 -2.06 -5.82 -0.52
CA SER A 49 -2.32 -5.60 -1.94
C SER A 49 -1.05 -5.20 -2.67
N PHE A 50 -0.95 -5.58 -3.93
CA PHE A 50 0.24 -5.39 -4.75
C PHE A 50 -0.10 -4.58 -5.99
N VAL A 51 0.79 -3.66 -6.35
CA VAL A 51 0.70 -2.89 -7.60
C VAL A 51 2.03 -2.99 -8.33
N ARG A 52 1.99 -3.29 -9.62
CA ARG A 52 3.14 -3.17 -10.52
C ARG A 52 2.84 -2.13 -11.58
N ILE A 53 3.81 -1.29 -11.88
CA ILE A 53 3.72 -0.27 -12.93
C ILE A 53 4.99 -0.36 -13.76
N ASP A 54 4.87 -0.36 -15.09
CA ASP A 54 6.02 -0.40 -15.98
C ASP A 54 5.76 0.32 -17.31
N ASP A 55 6.85 0.64 -18.02
CA ASP A 55 6.83 1.19 -19.38
C ASP A 55 6.53 0.14 -20.45
N ALA A 56 6.65 -1.14 -20.10
CA ALA A 56 6.39 -2.29 -20.97
C ALA A 56 5.30 -3.21 -20.39
N PRO A 57 4.65 -4.07 -21.20
CA PRO A 57 3.60 -4.97 -20.74
C PRO A 57 4.00 -5.81 -19.52
N VAL A 58 3.26 -5.65 -18.41
CA VAL A 58 3.46 -6.42 -17.17
C VAL A 58 2.77 -7.78 -17.30
N ARG A 59 3.58 -8.84 -17.48
CA ARG A 59 3.09 -10.23 -17.57
C ARG A 59 3.07 -10.97 -16.22
N ILE A 60 3.53 -10.31 -15.15
CA ILE A 60 3.66 -10.91 -13.83
C ILE A 60 2.41 -10.59 -12.99
N TYR A 61 1.75 -11.64 -12.53
CA TYR A 61 0.58 -11.56 -11.65
C TYR A 61 0.79 -12.47 -10.42
N SER A 62 1.57 -11.99 -9.47
CA SER A 62 1.94 -12.73 -8.25
C SER A 62 2.20 -11.76 -7.08
N GLN A 63 2.49 -12.29 -5.90
CA GLN A 63 2.92 -11.46 -4.76
C GLN A 63 4.23 -10.71 -5.06
N ILE A 64 4.41 -9.54 -4.45
CA ILE A 64 5.67 -8.78 -4.50
C ILE A 64 6.46 -9.08 -3.23
N ARG A 65 7.62 -9.73 -3.40
CA ARG A 65 8.56 -10.02 -2.30
C ARG A 65 9.59 -8.93 -2.07
N LYS A 66 9.92 -8.16 -3.11
CA LYS A 66 10.91 -7.08 -3.04
C LYS A 66 10.30 -5.78 -3.56
N PRO A 67 9.50 -5.05 -2.77
CA PRO A 67 8.87 -3.80 -3.22
C PRO A 67 9.88 -2.65 -3.31
N ASP A 68 9.63 -1.71 -4.22
CA ASP A 68 10.27 -0.38 -4.27
C ASP A 68 9.62 0.59 -3.27
N MET A 69 8.33 0.38 -3.00
CA MET A 69 7.56 1.18 -2.04
C MET A 69 6.63 0.33 -1.19
N ILE A 70 6.57 0.64 0.11
CA ILE A 70 5.56 0.14 1.02
C ILE A 70 4.60 1.26 1.38
N ILE A 71 3.30 0.95 1.38
CA ILE A 71 2.24 1.84 1.85
C ILE A 71 1.56 1.17 3.05
N VAL A 72 1.51 1.83 4.19
CA VAL A 72 0.85 1.35 5.41
C VAL A 72 -0.36 2.24 5.68
N LEU A 73 -1.56 1.73 5.45
CA LEU A 73 -2.81 2.47 5.69
C LEU A 73 -3.24 2.46 7.18
N ASP A 74 -2.73 1.51 7.95
CA ASP A 74 -2.99 1.36 9.38
C ASP A 74 -1.72 0.91 10.09
N PRO A 75 -1.13 1.76 10.95
CA PRO A 75 0.09 1.44 11.68
C PRO A 75 0.00 0.18 12.54
N THR A 76 -1.18 -0.16 13.06
CA THR A 76 -1.39 -1.32 13.93
C THR A 76 -1.13 -2.65 13.23
N VAL A 77 -1.09 -2.66 11.89
CA VAL A 77 -0.70 -3.85 11.12
C VAL A 77 0.75 -4.25 11.41
N MET A 78 1.62 -3.27 11.70
CA MET A 78 3.04 -3.49 12.00
C MET A 78 3.28 -4.26 13.30
N GLU A 79 2.28 -4.33 14.20
CA GLU A 79 2.34 -5.16 15.41
C GLU A 79 2.21 -6.65 15.11
N THR A 80 1.66 -7.00 13.94
CA THR A 80 1.28 -8.38 13.58
C THR A 80 2.11 -8.96 12.45
N VAL A 81 2.67 -8.11 11.58
CA VAL A 81 3.46 -8.52 10.42
C VAL A 81 4.67 -7.61 10.25
N ASP A 82 5.78 -8.19 9.80
CA ASP A 82 6.93 -7.40 9.36
C ASP A 82 6.60 -6.71 8.03
N VAL A 83 6.17 -5.45 8.11
CA VAL A 83 5.79 -4.69 6.92
C VAL A 83 6.99 -4.35 6.04
N LEU A 84 8.21 -4.31 6.61
CA LEU A 84 9.44 -3.89 5.94
C LEU A 84 10.15 -5.05 5.22
N ASP A 85 9.73 -6.29 5.46
CA ASP A 85 10.34 -7.49 4.89
C ASP A 85 10.52 -7.38 3.37
N GLY A 86 11.77 -7.45 2.92
CA GLY A 86 12.13 -7.41 1.51
C GLY A 86 12.07 -6.02 0.85
N LEU A 87 11.78 -4.92 1.58
CA LEU A 87 11.90 -3.57 1.03
C LEU A 87 13.31 -3.36 0.47
N LYS A 88 13.40 -2.97 -0.81
CA LYS A 88 14.68 -2.72 -1.48
C LYS A 88 15.47 -1.62 -0.76
N GLU A 89 16.78 -1.69 -0.85
CA GLU A 89 17.67 -0.62 -0.38
C GLU A 89 17.33 0.70 -1.07
N GLY A 90 17.25 1.79 -0.31
CA GLY A 90 16.77 3.09 -0.82
C GLY A 90 15.27 3.14 -1.14
N GLY A 91 14.52 2.08 -0.82
CA GLY A 91 13.07 2.03 -0.97
C GLY A 91 12.35 3.07 -0.12
N SER A 92 11.07 3.28 -0.44
CA SER A 92 10.26 4.30 0.22
C SER A 92 9.10 3.70 1.03
N ILE A 93 8.71 4.42 2.07
CA ILE A 93 7.62 4.06 2.96
C ILE A 93 6.66 5.23 2.98
N PHE A 94 5.38 4.97 2.71
CA PHE A 94 4.31 5.92 2.99
C PHE A 94 3.45 5.34 4.12
N ILE A 95 3.23 6.11 5.19
CA ILE A 95 2.43 5.67 6.33
C ILE A 95 1.34 6.66 6.68
N ASN A 96 0.13 6.14 6.84
CA ASN A 96 -1.01 6.86 7.40
C ASN A 96 -0.88 6.91 8.92
N THR A 97 -0.45 8.05 9.46
CA THR A 97 -0.30 8.22 10.91
C THR A 97 -0.27 9.70 11.28
N HIS A 98 -0.72 10.00 12.50
CA HIS A 98 -0.51 11.28 13.18
C HIS A 98 0.59 11.19 14.25
N GLU A 99 1.14 9.99 14.49
CA GLU A 99 2.18 9.72 15.47
C GLU A 99 3.57 9.71 14.84
N ASP A 100 4.57 10.03 15.66
CA ASP A 100 5.97 9.93 15.27
C ASP A 100 6.46 8.48 15.36
N ILE A 101 6.37 7.78 14.23
CA ILE A 101 6.91 6.43 14.06
C ILE A 101 8.31 6.52 13.44
N GLU A 102 9.29 5.89 14.08
CA GLU A 102 10.65 5.79 13.58
C GLU A 102 10.80 4.61 12.61
N PHE A 103 11.54 4.83 11.53
CA PHE A 103 11.91 3.80 10.58
C PHE A 103 13.43 3.82 10.38
N PRO A 104 14.02 2.71 9.92
CA PRO A 104 15.44 2.67 9.63
C PRO A 104 15.87 3.80 8.66
N PRO A 105 17.00 4.49 8.93
CA PRO A 105 17.37 5.73 8.25
C PRO A 105 17.70 5.56 6.76
N GLN A 106 17.93 4.32 6.30
CA GLN A 106 18.17 4.01 4.90
C GLN A 106 16.92 4.14 4.01
N TYR A 107 15.73 4.26 4.60
CA TYR A 107 14.47 4.36 3.85
C TYR A 107 13.95 5.79 3.81
N LYS A 108 13.37 6.14 2.67
CA LYS A 108 12.68 7.43 2.53
C LYS A 108 11.26 7.32 3.06
N VAL A 109 10.96 8.03 4.15
CA VAL A 109 9.66 7.97 4.82
C VAL A 109 8.81 9.20 4.48
N TYR A 110 7.57 8.95 4.09
CA TYR A 110 6.52 9.94 3.90
C TYR A 110 5.39 9.63 4.90
N LYS A 111 4.95 10.65 5.63
CA LYS A 111 3.89 10.53 6.63
C LYS A 111 2.74 11.47 6.26
N ALA A 112 1.51 11.01 6.44
CA ALA A 112 0.33 11.86 6.33
C ALA A 112 -0.79 11.33 7.23
N ASP A 113 -1.58 12.22 7.82
CA ASP A 113 -2.82 11.84 8.51
C ASP A 113 -3.97 11.76 7.48
N LEU A 114 -4.03 10.65 6.75
CA LEU A 114 -5.09 10.43 5.75
C LEU A 114 -6.46 10.33 6.40
N THR A 115 -6.53 9.78 7.62
CA THR A 115 -7.78 9.65 8.37
C THR A 115 -8.32 11.03 8.75
N GLY A 116 -7.50 11.90 9.34
CA GLY A 116 -7.87 13.26 9.68
C GLY A 116 -8.24 14.09 8.44
N ILE A 117 -7.50 13.93 7.34
CA ILE A 117 -7.86 14.57 6.06
C ILE A 117 -9.24 14.10 5.59
N ALA A 118 -9.50 12.79 5.57
CA ALA A 118 -10.78 12.24 5.12
C ALA A 118 -11.95 12.75 5.98
N LEU A 119 -11.79 12.76 7.30
CA LEU A 119 -12.79 13.28 8.24
C LEU A 119 -13.05 14.78 8.02
N SER A 120 -11.99 15.59 7.87
CA SER A 120 -12.10 17.03 7.61
C SER A 120 -12.83 17.37 6.30
N LYS A 121 -12.80 16.44 5.33
CA LYS A 121 -13.47 16.57 4.03
C LYS A 121 -14.82 15.87 3.96
N ASN A 122 -15.31 15.35 5.09
CA ASN A 122 -16.54 14.59 5.19
C ASN A 122 -16.59 13.38 4.22
N LEU A 123 -15.43 12.76 3.97
CA LEU A 123 -15.28 11.55 3.15
C LEU A 123 -15.54 10.30 3.99
N VAL A 124 -16.68 10.28 4.68
CA VAL A 124 -17.10 9.18 5.54
C VAL A 124 -18.09 8.32 4.77
N VAL A 125 -17.75 7.04 4.58
CA VAL A 125 -18.70 6.07 4.03
C VAL A 125 -19.31 5.33 5.21
N ALA A 126 -20.63 5.44 5.38
CA ALA A 126 -21.37 4.66 6.36
C ALA A 126 -21.33 3.18 5.95
N GLY A 127 -20.75 2.30 6.77
CA GLY A 127 -20.73 0.85 6.54
C GLY A 127 -19.98 0.02 7.58
#